data_AF-A0A938C4Q7-F1
#
_entry.id   AF-A0A938C4Q7-F1
#
_cell.length_a   1.000
_cell.length_b   1.000
_cell.length_c   1.000
_cell.angle_alpha   90.00
_cell.angle_beta   90.00
_cell.angle_gamma   90.00
#
_symmetry.space_group_name_H-M   'P 1'
#
loop_
_entity.id
_entity.type
_entity.pdbx_description
1 polymer ?
#
loop_
_entity_poly.entity_id
_entity_poly.type
_entity_poly.pdbx_seq_one_letter_code
_entity_poly.pdbx_strand_id
1 'polypeptide(L)'
;MASQHFGFLIADAVESRYTMRFITDILTERGGRMKTAERTALPEEVGQAISQVKGRLLAAIERSGKIYGFWGHPDEVIRGGDLVFAIEPYKRSAG
;
A
#
# COMPACT_ATOMS: atom_id res chain seq x y z
N MET A 1 -9.35 -18.36 -10.46
CA MET A 1 -8.05 -19.03 -10.21
C MET A 1 -7.27 -18.18 -9.21
N ALA A 2 -7.22 -18.60 -7.93
CA ALA A 2 -6.29 -18.00 -6.98
C ALA A 2 -4.87 -18.44 -7.41
N SER A 3 -4.03 -17.49 -7.80
CA SER A 3 -2.70 -17.78 -8.36
C SER A 3 -1.79 -18.39 -7.30
N GLN A 4 -0.86 -19.25 -7.72
CA GLN A 4 0.12 -19.93 -6.87
C GLN A 4 0.87 -19.00 -5.89
N HIS A 5 0.95 -17.69 -6.19
CA HIS A 5 1.53 -16.66 -5.33
C HIS A 5 0.83 -16.49 -3.98
N PHE A 6 -0.49 -16.72 -3.91
CA PHE A 6 -1.23 -16.65 -2.64
C PHE A 6 -0.77 -17.76 -1.69
N GLY A 7 -0.50 -18.97 -2.20
CA GLY A 7 -0.05 -20.11 -1.39
C GLY A 7 1.29 -19.88 -0.71
N PHE A 8 2.22 -19.20 -1.38
CA PHE A 8 3.54 -18.87 -0.82
C PHE A 8 3.47 -17.80 0.28
N LEU A 9 2.64 -16.76 0.11
CA LEU A 9 2.43 -15.73 1.15
C LEU A 9 1.80 -16.31 2.42
N ILE A 10 0.88 -17.28 2.25
CA ILE A 10 0.22 -17.94 3.37
C ILE A 10 1.18 -18.89 4.09
N ALA A 11 1.95 -19.69 3.34
CA ALA A 11 2.89 -20.66 3.91
C ALA A 11 3.95 -20.02 4.81
N ASP A 12 4.43 -18.81 4.45
CA ASP A 12 5.42 -18.07 5.25
C ASP A 12 4.80 -17.37 6.48
N ALA A 13 3.51 -16.99 6.39
CA ALA A 13 2.78 -16.35 7.50
C ALA A 13 2.23 -17.35 8.54
N VAL A 14 2.31 -18.66 8.30
CA VAL A 14 1.78 -19.73 9.19
C VAL A 14 2.38 -19.69 10.60
N GLU A 15 3.58 -19.13 10.79
CA GLU A 15 4.21 -19.05 12.11
C GLU A 15 3.68 -17.91 13.01
N SER A 16 2.87 -16.98 12.46
CA SER A 16 2.32 -15.86 13.24
C SER A 16 0.83 -15.64 12.99
N ARG A 17 0.01 -16.05 13.97
CA ARG A 17 -1.46 -15.84 14.02
C ARG A 17 -1.88 -14.39 13.73
N TYR A 18 -1.06 -13.41 14.12
CA TYR A 18 -1.38 -11.99 13.96
C TYR A 18 -1.00 -11.44 12.58
N THR A 19 0.13 -11.89 12.02
CA THR A 19 0.58 -11.48 10.68
C THR A 19 -0.42 -11.91 9.63
N MET A 20 -0.89 -13.15 9.71
CA MET A 20 -1.88 -13.69 8.76
C MET A 20 -3.21 -12.93 8.80
N ARG A 21 -3.68 -12.55 10.00
CA ARG A 21 -4.90 -11.74 10.17
C ARG A 21 -4.74 -10.36 9.52
N PHE A 22 -3.57 -9.75 9.63
CA PHE A 22 -3.29 -8.45 9.06
C PHE A 22 -3.19 -8.49 7.53
N ILE A 23 -2.46 -9.47 6.97
CA ILE A 23 -2.37 -9.69 5.53
C ILE A 23 -3.75 -9.93 4.93
N THR A 24 -4.58 -10.76 5.58
CA THR A 24 -5.94 -11.03 5.11
C THR A 24 -6.80 -9.76 5.10
N ASP A 25 -6.68 -8.89 6.12
CA ASP A 25 -7.42 -7.62 6.19
C ASP A 25 -7.04 -6.69 5.02
N ILE A 26 -5.75 -6.58 4.69
CA ILE A 26 -5.26 -5.75 3.57
C ILE A 26 -5.75 -6.28 2.21
N LEU A 27 -5.77 -7.61 2.04
CA LEU A 27 -6.17 -8.25 0.79
C LEU A 27 -7.70 -8.30 0.60
N THR A 28 -8.48 -8.04 1.65
CA THR A 28 -9.95 -8.11 1.59
C THR A 28 -10.52 -6.77 1.15
N GLU A 29 -10.86 -6.67 -0.14
CA GLU A 29 -11.34 -5.44 -0.78
C GLU A 29 -12.69 -4.91 -0.22
N ARG A 30 -13.52 -5.77 0.38
CA ARG A 30 -14.82 -5.39 0.99
C ARG A 30 -14.90 -5.82 2.46
N GLY A 31 -14.99 -4.84 3.36
CA GLY A 31 -15.20 -5.07 4.79
C GLY A 31 -13.93 -5.15 5.66
N GLY A 32 -12.75 -5.05 5.05
CA GLY A 32 -11.48 -4.86 5.76
C GLY A 32 -11.36 -3.46 6.38
N ARG A 33 -10.45 -3.31 7.34
CA ARG A 33 -10.13 -1.99 7.94
C ARG A 33 -9.13 -1.20 7.11
N MET A 34 -8.31 -1.90 6.34
CA MET A 34 -7.34 -1.34 5.40
C MET A 34 -7.67 -1.76 3.97
N LYS A 35 -7.12 -1.03 3.00
CA LYS A 35 -7.14 -1.40 1.58
C LYS A 35 -5.80 -1.09 0.93
N THR A 36 -5.48 -1.85 -0.11
CA THR A 36 -4.46 -1.44 -1.08
C THR A 36 -5.07 -0.43 -2.06
N ALA A 37 -4.32 0.60 -2.39
CA ALA A 37 -4.71 1.62 -3.35
C ALA A 37 -3.61 1.80 -4.41
N GLU A 38 -4.04 1.80 -5.67
CA GLU A 38 -3.27 2.24 -6.82
C GLU A 38 -3.98 3.47 -7.38
N ARG A 39 -3.38 4.64 -7.20
CA ARG A 39 -4.03 5.92 -7.51
C ARG A 39 -3.02 7.03 -7.76
N THR A 40 -3.42 8.11 -8.41
CA THR A 40 -2.60 9.31 -8.46
C THR A 40 -2.30 9.84 -7.06
N ALA A 41 -1.11 10.42 -6.88
CA ALA A 41 -0.72 11.14 -5.68
C ALA A 41 -1.75 12.21 -5.33
N LEU A 42 -2.14 12.25 -4.06
CA LEU A 42 -3.07 13.26 -3.56
C LEU A 42 -2.33 14.60 -3.39
N PRO A 43 -3.03 15.74 -3.50
CA PRO A 43 -2.41 17.06 -3.33
C PRO A 43 -1.66 17.20 -2.01
N GLU A 44 -2.18 16.63 -0.92
CA GLU A 44 -1.52 16.70 0.39
C GLU A 44 -0.24 15.85 0.48
N GLU A 45 -0.05 14.88 -0.40
CA GLU A 45 1.14 13.99 -0.42
C GLU A 45 2.30 14.61 -1.21
N VAL A 46 2.01 15.53 -2.14
CA VAL A 46 3.01 16.16 -3.00
C VAL A 46 4.02 16.96 -2.17
N GLY A 47 5.31 16.78 -2.46
CA GLY A 47 6.41 17.43 -1.75
C GLY A 47 6.88 16.68 -0.50
N GLN A 48 6.18 15.63 -0.07
CA GLN A 48 6.64 14.75 1.00
C GLN A 48 7.52 13.62 0.45
N ALA A 49 8.45 13.13 1.26
CA ALA A 49 9.16 11.88 0.97
C ALA A 49 8.22 10.68 1.12
N ILE A 50 8.46 9.60 0.38
CA ILE A 50 7.70 8.33 0.46
C ILE A 50 7.54 7.87 1.92
N SER A 51 8.62 7.97 2.70
CA SER A 51 8.65 7.52 4.10
C SER A 51 7.93 8.45 5.10
N GLN A 52 7.52 9.65 4.69
CA GLN A 52 7.03 10.70 5.59
C GLN A 52 5.52 10.94 5.52
N VAL A 53 4.83 10.32 4.57
CA VAL A 53 3.37 10.48 4.43
C VAL A 53 2.65 9.93 5.66
N LYS A 54 1.91 10.79 6.35
CA LYS A 54 1.18 10.43 7.57
C LYS A 54 -0.18 9.80 7.27
N GLY A 55 -0.55 8.82 8.10
CA GLY A 55 -1.88 8.17 8.06
C GLY A 55 -2.05 7.12 6.94
N ARG A 56 -0.99 6.89 6.15
CA ARG A 56 -0.95 5.93 5.05
C ARG A 56 0.45 5.32 4.99
N LEU A 57 0.55 4.09 4.48
CA LEU A 57 1.84 3.48 4.17
C LEU A 57 2.02 3.48 2.66
N LEU A 58 2.96 4.27 2.15
CA LEU A 58 3.32 4.23 0.74
C LEU A 58 4.36 3.12 0.54
N ALA A 59 4.00 2.12 -0.24
CA ALA A 59 4.91 1.03 -0.59
C ALA A 59 5.87 1.47 -1.71
N ALA A 60 5.35 2.21 -2.69
CA ALA A 60 6.11 2.75 -3.80
C ALA A 60 5.36 3.88 -4.51
N ILE A 61 6.09 4.62 -5.34
CA ILE A 61 5.51 5.43 -6.42
C ILE A 61 6.06 4.96 -7.76
N GLU A 62 5.27 5.09 -8.81
CA GLU A 62 5.69 4.97 -10.19
C GLU A 62 5.65 6.37 -10.83
N ARG A 63 6.75 6.71 -11.49
CA ARG A 63 6.90 7.95 -12.27
C ARG A 63 7.61 7.64 -13.58
N SER A 64 6.91 7.84 -14.70
CA SER A 64 7.48 7.71 -16.05
C SER A 64 8.07 6.32 -16.37
N GLY A 65 7.35 5.27 -16.00
CA GLY A 65 7.73 3.86 -16.13
C GLY A 65 8.68 3.35 -15.05
N LYS A 66 9.09 4.19 -14.08
CA LYS A 66 10.09 3.82 -13.06
C LYS A 66 9.47 3.77 -11.67
N ILE A 67 9.74 2.67 -10.96
CA ILE A 67 9.28 2.44 -9.59
C ILE A 67 10.33 2.95 -8.60
N TYR A 68 9.90 3.74 -7.64
CA TYR A 68 10.65 4.17 -6.47
C TYR A 68 9.98 3.58 -5.24
N GLY A 69 10.57 2.52 -4.68
CA GLY A 69 10.03 1.80 -3.53
C GLY A 69 10.50 2.37 -2.20
N PHE A 70 9.68 2.23 -1.17
CA PHE A 70 9.98 2.66 0.21
C PHE A 70 11.36 2.17 0.70
N TRP A 71 11.72 0.92 0.42
CA TRP A 71 12.97 0.32 0.91
C TRP A 71 14.23 0.77 0.15
N GLY A 72 14.10 1.10 -1.13
CA GLY A 72 15.24 1.51 -1.96
C GLY A 72 15.39 3.02 -2.07
N HIS A 73 14.28 3.74 -1.91
CA HIS A 73 14.17 5.18 -2.16
C HIS A 73 13.25 5.86 -1.11
N PRO A 74 13.48 5.68 0.20
CA PRO A 74 12.59 6.20 1.24
C PRO A 74 12.46 7.73 1.22
N ASP A 75 13.49 8.42 0.72
CA ASP A 75 13.59 9.88 0.64
C ASP A 75 13.13 10.45 -0.70
N GLU A 76 12.67 9.61 -1.64
CA GLU A 76 12.16 10.09 -2.93
C GLU A 76 10.92 10.96 -2.68
N VAL A 77 10.94 12.16 -3.25
CA VAL A 77 9.88 13.15 -3.07
C VAL A 77 8.75 12.89 -4.05
N ILE A 78 7.53 12.79 -3.53
CA ILE A 78 6.31 12.59 -4.29
C ILE A 78 5.98 13.87 -5.07
N ARG A 79 5.61 13.71 -6.35
CA ARG A 79 5.24 14.78 -7.27
C ARG A 79 3.80 14.60 -7.75
N GLY A 80 3.21 15.72 -8.18
CA GLY A 80 1.90 15.68 -8.81
C GLY A 80 1.92 14.80 -10.06
N GLY A 81 0.94 13.92 -10.19
CA GLY A 81 0.84 12.99 -11.32
C GLY A 81 1.52 11.64 -11.10
N ASP A 82 2.29 11.45 -10.03
CA ASP A 82 2.84 10.13 -9.69
C ASP A 82 1.71 9.13 -9.43
N LEU A 83 1.92 7.88 -9.86
CA LEU A 83 1.07 6.77 -9.47
C LEU A 83 1.58 6.21 -8.14
N VAL A 84 0.74 6.18 -7.13
CA VAL A 84 1.06 5.76 -5.77
C VAL A 84 0.50 4.37 -5.52
N PHE A 85 1.34 3.49 -4.96
CA PHE A 85 0.95 2.21 -4.38
C PHE A 85 0.96 2.36 -2.86
N ALA A 86 -0.21 2.37 -2.24
CA ALA A 86 -0.36 2.60 -0.82
C ALA A 86 -1.23 1.54 -0.13
N ILE A 87 -1.01 1.38 1.16
CA ILE A 87 -1.93 0.74 2.10
C ILE A 87 -2.54 1.86 2.94
N GLU A 88 -3.85 2.03 2.86
CA GLU A 88 -4.57 3.12 3.51
C GLU A 88 -5.86 2.62 4.19
N PRO A 89 -6.38 3.33 5.21
CA PRO A 89 -7.63 2.95 5.85
C PRO A 89 -8.79 2.89 4.86
N TYR A 90 -9.69 1.94 5.07
CA TYR A 90 -10.97 1.93 4.36
C TYR A 90 -11.80 3.11 4.87
N LYS A 91 -11.92 4.20 4.09
CA LYS A 91 -12.89 5.25 4.39
C LYS A 91 -14.28 4.64 4.30
N ARG A 92 -14.89 4.34 5.44
CA ARG A 92 -16.33 4.15 5.51
C ARG A 92 -16.92 5.51 5.16
N SER A 93 -17.57 5.63 4.00
CA SER A 93 -18.38 6.79 3.69
C SER A 93 -19.31 7.02 4.88
N ALA A 94 -19.15 8.15 5.57
CA ALA A 94 -20.18 8.60 6.49
C ALA A 94 -21.43 8.82 5.63
N GLY A 95 -22.46 8.02 5.88
CA GLY A 95 -23.79 8.27 5.34
C GLY A 95 -24.43 9.46 6.04
#